data_AF-M1CNC0-F1
#
_entry.id   AF-M1CNC0-F1
#
_cell.length_a   1.000
_cell.length_b   1.000
_cell.length_c   1.000
_cell.angle_alpha   90.00
_cell.angle_beta   90.00
_cell.angle_gamma   90.00
#
_symmetry.space_group_name_H-M   'P 1'
#
loop_
_entity.id
_entity.type
_entity.pdbx_description
1 polymer ?
#
loop_
_entity_poly.entity_id
_entity_poly.type
_entity_poly.pdbx_seq_one_letter_code
_entity_poly.pdbx_strand_id
1 'polypeptide(L)'
;MTAEERILFKLRKARKKEERLVEALRKVEPKEISEATHDPEILTPEEHFYFLKMGEKCKNYVPVGRRGIYQGVILNMHLHWKKHQTLKVVVKTFSPEEVKEIAVELARLSGGIVLDIQDDDTIIMYRGKNYSQPPTEIMSPRSTLSRKKALDKSKYRDSLRAVERYIPRLEQDLELLRLQAENETDAPNKNQEVGLEKFHPEHRSDQQIEASDKLKRIMVENEEQGEENDSMVDTDICSDSEDLSDIFETDSEEEHEEKAEEPLYLDVFEKFPVQSNGDEQDFEEHLRQISSNLRKEKSPGKDVDTPGLDEVDKIILQAASLLKKRKR
;
A
#
# COMPACT_ATOMS: atom_id res chain seq x y z
N MET A 1 -2.00 8.19 43.81
CA MET A 1 -2.13 9.03 42.59
C MET A 1 -3.51 9.65 42.61
N THR A 2 -3.61 10.96 42.46
CA THR A 2 -4.91 11.65 42.30
C THR A 2 -5.55 11.28 40.94
N ALA A 3 -6.85 11.50 40.79
CA ALA A 3 -7.54 11.24 39.51
C ALA A 3 -6.91 12.05 38.36
N GLU A 4 -6.56 13.31 38.61
CA GLU A 4 -5.87 14.18 37.67
C GLU A 4 -4.50 13.63 37.23
N GLU A 5 -3.70 13.12 38.17
CA GLU A 5 -2.39 12.52 37.87
C GLU A 5 -2.53 11.29 36.95
N ARG A 6 -3.60 10.50 37.13
CA ARG A 6 -3.89 9.34 36.26
C ARG A 6 -4.20 9.78 34.82
N ILE A 7 -5.01 10.83 34.65
CA ILE A 7 -5.35 11.36 33.32
C ILE A 7 -4.11 11.98 32.66
N LEU A 8 -3.34 12.77 33.39
CA LEU A 8 -2.08 13.35 32.91
C LEU A 8 -1.08 12.27 32.47
N PHE A 9 -0.99 11.16 33.21
CA PHE A 9 -0.17 10.02 32.83
C PHE A 9 -0.64 9.37 31.52
N LYS A 10 -1.96 9.11 31.38
CA LYS A 10 -2.56 8.57 30.15
C LYS A 10 -2.30 9.50 28.96
N LEU A 11 -2.43 10.81 29.15
CA LEU A 11 -2.23 11.83 28.13
C LEU A 11 -0.78 11.88 27.66
N ARG A 12 0.20 11.84 28.59
CA ARG A 12 1.63 11.71 28.23
C ARG A 12 1.90 10.43 27.45
N LYS A 13 1.31 9.30 27.85
CA LYS A 13 1.45 8.01 27.15
C LYS A 13 0.85 8.09 25.73
N ALA A 14 -0.31 8.71 25.58
CA ALA A 14 -0.98 8.90 24.29
C ALA A 14 -0.16 9.78 23.35
N ARG A 15 0.30 10.95 23.80
CA ARG A 15 1.18 11.85 23.00
C ARG A 15 2.49 11.18 22.59
N LYS A 16 3.10 10.38 23.49
CA LYS A 16 4.29 9.59 23.14
C LYS A 16 4.00 8.51 22.10
N LYS A 17 2.81 7.91 22.12
CA LYS A 17 2.37 6.93 21.11
C LYS A 17 2.13 7.60 19.77
N GLU A 18 1.48 8.76 19.75
CA GLU A 18 1.28 9.60 18.57
C GLU A 18 2.61 9.93 17.88
N GLU A 19 3.59 10.45 18.63
CA GLU A 19 4.92 10.79 18.11
C GLU A 19 5.61 9.58 17.46
N ARG A 20 5.56 8.42 18.12
CA ARG A 20 6.12 7.16 17.59
C ARG A 20 5.43 6.72 16.29
N LEU A 21 4.11 6.85 16.20
CA LEU A 21 3.33 6.48 15.01
C LEU A 21 3.65 7.41 13.83
N VAL A 22 3.74 8.72 14.10
CA VAL A 22 4.15 9.72 13.09
C VAL A 22 5.57 9.43 12.60
N GLU A 23 6.50 9.09 13.50
CA GLU A 23 7.86 8.73 13.12
C GLU A 23 7.90 7.43 12.29
N ALA A 24 7.10 6.42 12.65
CA ALA A 24 6.98 5.18 11.90
C ALA A 24 6.41 5.42 10.49
N LEU A 25 5.40 6.28 10.35
CA LEU A 25 4.85 6.67 9.04
C LEU A 25 5.90 7.35 8.17
N ARG A 26 6.65 8.32 8.72
CA ARG A 26 7.74 9.00 7.99
C ARG A 26 8.84 8.06 7.51
N LYS A 27 9.10 6.95 8.23
CA LYS A 27 10.08 5.92 7.82
C LYS A 27 9.56 5.02 6.72
N VAL A 28 8.25 4.76 6.71
CA VAL A 28 7.61 3.89 5.71
C VAL A 28 7.41 4.64 4.41
N GLU A 29 7.00 5.91 4.48
CA GLU A 29 6.80 6.73 3.29
C GLU A 29 8.11 6.93 2.54
N PRO A 30 8.15 6.58 1.24
CA PRO A 30 9.35 6.77 0.45
C PRO A 30 9.64 8.27 0.38
N LYS A 31 10.89 8.64 0.66
CA LYS A 31 11.37 10.02 0.55
C LYS A 31 10.96 10.53 -0.83
N GLU A 32 10.23 11.64 -0.86
CA GLU A 32 9.69 12.21 -2.10
C GLU A 32 10.85 12.47 -3.07
N ILE A 33 11.02 11.58 -4.05
CA ILE A 33 11.99 11.74 -5.10
C ILE A 33 11.20 12.06 -6.37
N SER A 34 11.46 13.29 -6.82
CA SER A 34 11.15 13.91 -8.11
C SER A 34 9.69 14.12 -8.49
N GLU A 35 9.44 15.35 -8.93
CA GLU A 35 8.29 15.80 -9.70
C GLU A 35 7.94 14.81 -10.81
N ALA A 36 6.64 14.61 -11.03
CA ALA A 36 6.15 13.80 -12.13
C ALA A 36 6.74 14.35 -13.44
N THR A 37 7.58 13.55 -14.10
CA THR A 37 8.13 13.86 -15.43
C THR A 37 7.07 13.75 -16.53
N HIS A 38 5.80 13.51 -16.18
CA HIS A 38 4.72 13.44 -17.14
C HIS A 38 4.19 14.84 -17.41
N ASP A 39 4.50 15.37 -18.59
CA ASP A 39 3.83 16.54 -19.13
C ASP A 39 2.31 16.29 -19.05
N PRO A 40 1.52 17.13 -18.37
CA PRO A 40 0.09 17.03 -18.45
C PRO A 40 -0.28 17.33 -19.90
N GLU A 41 -0.49 16.28 -20.69
CA GLU A 41 -1.11 16.41 -22.00
C GLU A 41 -2.41 17.20 -21.77
N ILE A 42 -2.46 18.42 -22.29
CA ILE A 42 -3.64 19.28 -22.16
C ILE A 42 -4.74 18.59 -22.96
N LEU A 43 -5.56 17.81 -22.26
CA LEU A 43 -6.73 17.17 -22.84
C LEU A 43 -7.70 18.27 -23.23
N THR A 44 -8.14 18.26 -24.48
CA THR A 44 -9.22 19.16 -24.88
C THR A 44 -10.50 18.79 -24.11
N PRO A 45 -11.41 19.74 -23.83
CA PRO A 45 -12.65 19.43 -23.12
C PRO A 45 -13.49 18.35 -23.81
N GLU A 46 -13.44 18.29 -25.14
CA GLU A 46 -14.13 17.27 -25.94
C GLU A 46 -13.54 15.88 -25.73
N GLU A 47 -12.20 15.77 -25.73
CA GLU A 47 -11.49 14.52 -25.44
C GLU A 47 -11.72 14.07 -24.00
N HIS A 48 -11.68 15.01 -23.05
CA HIS A 48 -11.99 14.73 -21.64
C HIS A 48 -13.39 14.12 -21.49
N PHE A 49 -14.41 14.75 -22.06
CA PHE A 49 -15.77 14.23 -22.03
C PHE A 49 -15.90 12.86 -22.72
N TYR A 50 -15.23 12.67 -23.86
CA TYR A 50 -15.23 11.39 -24.57
C TYR A 50 -14.64 10.26 -23.71
N PHE A 51 -13.46 10.48 -23.13
CA PHE A 51 -12.81 9.48 -22.28
C PHE A 51 -13.54 9.25 -20.97
N LEU A 52 -14.15 10.30 -20.40
CA LEU A 52 -14.97 10.18 -19.20
C LEU A 52 -16.16 9.23 -19.47
N LYS A 53 -16.93 9.50 -20.51
CA LYS A 53 -18.07 8.65 -20.90
C LYS A 53 -17.66 7.22 -21.27
N MET A 54 -16.48 7.05 -21.86
CA MET A 54 -15.92 5.73 -22.15
C MET A 54 -15.49 5.01 -20.87
N GLY A 55 -14.87 5.71 -19.92
CA GLY A 55 -14.49 5.23 -18.59
C GLY A 55 -15.71 4.85 -17.76
N GLU A 56 -16.78 5.63 -17.77
CA GLU A 56 -18.02 5.30 -17.07
C GLU A 56 -18.65 3.99 -17.54
N LYS A 57 -18.59 3.72 -18.85
CA LYS A 57 -19.13 2.48 -19.45
C LYS A 57 -18.17 1.29 -19.33
N CYS A 58 -16.93 1.51 -18.95
CA CYS A 58 -15.94 0.44 -18.92
C CYS A 58 -16.18 -0.49 -17.72
N LYS A 59 -15.95 -1.79 -17.94
CA LYS A 59 -16.12 -2.83 -16.92
C LYS A 59 -14.82 -3.20 -16.21
N ASN A 60 -13.68 -2.75 -16.74
CA ASN A 60 -12.37 -2.97 -16.13
C ASN A 60 -12.19 -2.06 -14.93
N TYR A 61 -11.87 -2.66 -13.78
CA TYR A 61 -11.64 -1.94 -12.55
C TYR A 61 -10.45 -2.53 -11.77
N VAL A 62 -9.77 -1.68 -11.01
CA VAL A 62 -8.73 -2.07 -10.05
C VAL A 62 -9.25 -1.77 -8.65
N PRO A 63 -9.42 -2.79 -7.78
CA PRO A 63 -9.85 -2.56 -6.41
C PRO A 63 -8.68 -2.09 -5.54
N VAL A 64 -8.89 -1.04 -4.76
CA VAL A 64 -7.98 -0.54 -3.73
C VAL A 64 -8.65 -0.72 -2.37
N GLY A 65 -8.14 -1.66 -1.58
CA GLY A 65 -8.63 -1.92 -0.22
C GLY A 65 -7.77 -1.27 0.85
N ARG A 66 -7.87 -1.75 2.09
CA ARG A 66 -7.18 -1.22 3.28
C ARG A 66 -5.70 -0.85 3.08
N ARG A 67 -4.95 -1.62 2.29
CA ARG A 67 -3.51 -1.39 2.04
C ARG A 67 -3.23 -0.10 1.26
N GLY A 68 -4.23 0.49 0.63
CA GLY A 68 -4.07 1.65 -0.25
C GLY A 68 -3.24 1.32 -1.49
N ILE A 69 -2.48 2.30 -1.97
CA ILE A 69 -1.65 2.19 -3.15
C ILE A 69 -0.34 1.47 -2.81
N TYR A 70 -0.06 0.42 -3.56
CA TYR A 70 1.21 -0.28 -3.50
C TYR A 70 1.60 -0.75 -4.90
N GLN A 71 2.81 -1.28 -5.03
CA GLN A 71 3.40 -1.71 -6.30
C GLN A 71 2.45 -2.53 -7.19
N GLY A 72 1.71 -3.48 -6.61
CA GLY A 72 0.79 -4.34 -7.35
C GLY A 72 -0.46 -3.62 -7.89
N VAL A 73 -0.90 -2.53 -7.26
CA VAL A 73 -2.02 -1.71 -7.76
C VAL A 73 -1.61 -1.04 -9.07
N ILE A 74 -0.47 -0.34 -9.06
CA ILE A 74 0.08 0.36 -10.23
C ILE A 74 0.35 -0.64 -11.37
N LEU A 75 0.92 -1.79 -11.05
CA LEU A 75 1.12 -2.88 -12.00
C LEU A 75 -0.20 -3.32 -12.65
N ASN A 76 -1.24 -3.52 -11.84
CA ASN A 76 -2.55 -3.94 -12.34
C ASN A 76 -3.18 -2.88 -13.25
N MET A 77 -2.99 -1.59 -12.94
CA MET A 77 -3.42 -0.50 -13.80
C MET A 77 -2.74 -0.56 -15.18
N HIS A 78 -1.42 -0.72 -15.22
CA HIS A 78 -0.67 -0.85 -16.47
C HIS A 78 -1.07 -2.09 -17.29
N LEU A 79 -1.42 -3.19 -16.63
CA LEU A 79 -1.95 -4.39 -17.30
C LEU A 79 -3.28 -4.11 -17.99
N HIS A 80 -4.21 -3.40 -17.35
CA HIS A 80 -5.45 -2.98 -17.99
C HIS A 80 -5.20 -1.99 -19.13
N TRP A 81 -4.25 -1.07 -18.96
CA TRP A 81 -3.90 -0.07 -19.97
C TRP A 81 -3.24 -0.64 -21.22
N LYS A 82 -2.79 -1.89 -21.19
CA LYS A 82 -2.32 -2.60 -22.39
C LYS A 82 -3.44 -2.79 -23.43
N LYS A 83 -4.68 -3.02 -22.98
CA LYS A 83 -5.83 -3.30 -23.85
C LYS A 83 -6.87 -2.18 -23.85
N HIS A 84 -6.97 -1.44 -22.76
CA HIS A 84 -7.97 -0.39 -22.57
C HIS A 84 -7.31 0.97 -22.39
N GLN A 85 -7.97 2.03 -22.82
CA GLN A 85 -7.41 3.38 -22.66
C GLN A 85 -7.80 3.99 -21.30
N THR A 86 -8.96 3.61 -20.78
CA THR A 86 -9.52 4.07 -19.51
C THR A 86 -9.59 2.92 -18.52
N LEU A 87 -9.63 3.25 -17.23
CA LEU A 87 -9.73 2.32 -16.12
C LEU A 87 -10.51 2.94 -14.96
N LYS A 88 -11.31 2.13 -14.26
CA LYS A 88 -11.90 2.50 -12.97
C LYS A 88 -11.01 2.03 -11.83
N VAL A 89 -10.78 2.86 -10.82
CA VAL A 89 -10.14 2.46 -9.58
C VAL A 89 -11.17 2.59 -8.47
N VAL A 90 -11.59 1.47 -7.91
CA VAL A 90 -12.63 1.44 -6.86
C VAL A 90 -11.94 1.42 -5.52
N VAL A 91 -12.03 2.53 -4.78
CA VAL A 91 -11.40 2.68 -3.47
C VAL A 91 -12.40 2.30 -2.40
N LYS A 92 -12.00 1.43 -1.47
CA LYS A 92 -12.81 1.03 -0.31
C LYS A 92 -12.10 1.44 0.96
N THR A 93 -12.85 1.80 2.01
CA THR A 93 -12.37 2.08 3.39
C THR A 93 -11.72 3.44 3.66
N PHE A 94 -11.60 4.31 2.66
CA PHE A 94 -11.00 5.64 2.79
C PHE A 94 -12.08 6.72 2.88
N SER A 95 -11.74 7.88 3.44
CA SER A 95 -12.61 9.07 3.38
C SER A 95 -12.58 9.71 1.98
N PRO A 96 -13.59 10.49 1.57
CA PRO A 96 -13.59 11.15 0.26
C PRO A 96 -12.41 12.12 0.08
N GLU A 97 -11.87 12.68 1.16
CA GLU A 97 -10.65 13.49 1.14
C GLU A 97 -9.41 12.63 0.85
N GLU A 98 -9.29 11.49 1.53
CA GLU A 98 -8.22 10.51 1.28
C GLU A 98 -8.29 9.92 -0.14
N VAL A 99 -9.50 9.75 -0.71
CA VAL A 99 -9.69 9.32 -2.10
C VAL A 99 -9.10 10.32 -3.08
N LYS A 100 -9.21 11.63 -2.81
CA LYS A 100 -8.57 12.67 -3.62
C LYS A 100 -7.06 12.61 -3.53
N GLU A 101 -6.50 12.42 -2.33
CA GLU A 101 -5.06 12.22 -2.14
C GLU A 101 -4.56 10.98 -2.89
N ILE A 102 -5.30 9.87 -2.80
CA ILE A 102 -5.04 8.64 -3.55
C ILE A 102 -5.08 8.91 -5.05
N ALA A 103 -6.04 9.68 -5.57
CA ALA A 103 -6.11 10.02 -6.99
C ALA A 103 -4.86 10.77 -7.47
N VAL A 104 -4.37 11.73 -6.66
CA VAL A 104 -3.14 12.48 -6.94
C VAL A 104 -1.91 11.56 -6.88
N GLU A 105 -1.81 10.70 -5.87
CA GLU A 105 -0.72 9.72 -5.77
C GLU A 105 -0.73 8.72 -6.94
N LEU A 106 -1.90 8.23 -7.34
CA LEU A 106 -2.06 7.33 -8.48
C LEU A 106 -1.61 8.01 -9.76
N ALA A 107 -2.02 9.25 -10.02
CA ALA A 107 -1.59 10.02 -11.19
C ALA A 107 -0.07 10.15 -11.21
N ARG A 108 0.54 10.49 -10.07
CA ARG A 108 1.99 10.64 -9.92
C ARG A 108 2.76 9.32 -10.15
N LEU A 109 2.28 8.22 -9.60
CA LEU A 109 2.98 6.93 -9.64
C LEU A 109 2.78 6.18 -10.96
N SER A 110 1.59 6.29 -11.56
CA SER A 110 1.25 5.58 -12.79
C SER A 110 1.49 6.42 -14.06
N GLY A 111 1.62 7.74 -13.92
CA GLY A 111 1.65 8.68 -15.05
C GLY A 111 0.30 8.83 -15.75
N GLY A 112 -0.78 8.27 -15.20
CA GLY A 112 -2.12 8.43 -15.74
C GLY A 112 -2.74 9.77 -15.37
N ILE A 113 -3.75 10.16 -16.15
CA ILE A 113 -4.55 11.37 -15.97
C ILE A 113 -5.85 11.00 -15.25
N VAL A 114 -6.17 11.70 -14.16
CA VAL A 114 -7.46 11.57 -13.48
C VAL A 114 -8.51 12.34 -14.28
N LEU A 115 -9.55 11.65 -14.74
CA LEU A 115 -10.65 12.27 -15.48
C LEU A 115 -11.73 12.79 -14.53
N ASP A 116 -12.14 11.96 -13.57
CA ASP A 116 -13.20 12.27 -12.62
C ASP A 116 -13.11 11.38 -11.37
N ILE A 117 -13.70 11.85 -10.27
CA ILE A 117 -13.86 11.12 -9.02
C ILE A 117 -15.36 11.07 -8.71
N GLN A 118 -15.94 9.87 -8.81
CA GLN A 118 -17.37 9.64 -8.60
C GLN A 118 -17.69 9.54 -7.10
N ASP A 119 -18.96 9.76 -6.76
CA ASP A 119 -19.46 9.74 -5.38
C ASP A 119 -19.40 8.35 -4.71
N ASP A 120 -19.21 7.28 -5.48
CA ASP A 120 -19.09 5.90 -4.99
C ASP A 120 -17.63 5.49 -4.69
N ASP A 121 -16.76 6.46 -4.43
CA ASP A 121 -15.31 6.31 -4.24
C ASP A 121 -14.59 5.66 -5.44
N THR A 122 -15.16 5.82 -6.65
CA THR A 122 -14.55 5.36 -7.90
C THR A 122 -13.81 6.49 -8.61
N ILE A 123 -12.53 6.27 -8.90
CA ILE A 123 -11.69 7.18 -9.66
C ILE A 123 -11.61 6.69 -11.11
N ILE A 124 -11.95 7.53 -12.08
CA ILE A 124 -11.81 7.23 -13.49
C ILE A 124 -10.47 7.78 -13.98
N MET A 125 -9.60 6.89 -14.47
CA MET A 125 -8.27 7.24 -14.93
C MET A 125 -8.08 6.92 -16.41
N TYR A 126 -7.33 7.78 -17.09
CA TYR A 126 -6.89 7.65 -18.47
C TYR A 126 -5.37 7.49 -18.53
N ARG A 127 -4.89 6.62 -19.40
CA ARG A 127 -3.45 6.31 -19.48
C ARG A 127 -2.58 7.38 -20.17
N GLY A 128 -3.16 8.31 -20.92
CA GLY A 128 -2.45 9.25 -21.81
C GLY A 128 -2.42 8.81 -23.28
N LYS A 129 -2.27 9.75 -24.22
CA LYS A 129 -2.18 9.46 -25.66
C LYS A 129 -0.87 8.77 -26.00
N ASN A 130 0.20 9.19 -25.35
CA ASN A 130 1.56 8.66 -25.54
C ASN A 130 1.90 7.50 -24.60
N TYR A 131 0.91 6.74 -24.14
CA TYR A 131 1.17 5.57 -23.32
C TYR A 131 2.03 4.54 -24.07
N SER A 132 3.28 4.41 -23.67
CA SER A 132 4.13 3.28 -24.01
C SER A 132 4.12 2.32 -22.83
N GLN A 133 3.95 1.02 -23.09
CA GLN A 133 4.02 0.03 -22.02
C GLN A 133 5.40 0.15 -21.37
N PRO A 134 5.50 0.56 -20.09
CA PRO A 134 6.80 0.67 -19.46
C PRO A 134 7.47 -0.70 -19.46
N PRO A 135 8.80 -0.78 -19.63
CA PRO A 135 9.57 -2.00 -19.43
C PRO A 135 9.16 -2.69 -18.12
N THR A 136 9.27 -4.02 -18.04
CA THR A 136 8.86 -4.79 -16.85
C THR A 136 9.49 -4.29 -15.55
N GLU A 137 10.70 -3.74 -15.62
CA GLU A 137 11.41 -3.11 -14.51
C GLU A 137 10.79 -1.77 -14.02
N ILE A 138 10.01 -1.11 -14.88
CA ILE A 138 9.37 0.20 -14.66
C ILE A 138 7.85 0.06 -14.45
N MET A 139 7.25 -1.08 -14.83
CA MET A 139 5.83 -1.45 -14.61
C MET A 139 5.39 -1.43 -13.12
N SER A 140 6.36 -1.24 -12.24
CA SER A 140 6.23 -1.13 -10.80
C SER A 140 7.32 -0.20 -10.29
N PRO A 141 7.06 1.12 -10.24
CA PRO A 141 8.08 2.10 -9.90
C PRO A 141 8.73 1.74 -8.56
N ARG A 142 10.07 1.80 -8.50
CA ARG A 142 10.82 1.60 -7.23
C ARG A 142 10.44 2.61 -6.14
N SER A 143 9.76 3.70 -6.51
CA SER A 143 9.19 4.69 -5.61
C SER A 143 7.89 4.22 -4.92
N THR A 144 7.27 3.13 -5.37
CA THR A 144 6.04 2.60 -4.76
C THR A 144 6.34 1.75 -3.52
N LEU A 145 5.39 1.69 -2.59
CA LEU A 145 5.48 0.83 -1.42
C LEU A 145 5.36 -0.65 -1.78
N SER A 146 6.13 -1.50 -1.10
CA SER A 146 5.92 -2.94 -1.11
C SER A 146 4.61 -3.29 -0.39
N ARG A 147 4.00 -4.44 -0.75
CA ARG A 147 2.73 -4.92 -0.18
C ARG A 147 2.72 -4.95 1.36
N LYS A 148 3.83 -5.37 1.99
CA LYS A 148 3.97 -5.41 3.46
C LYS A 148 4.01 -3.99 4.05
N LYS A 149 4.89 -3.14 3.50
CA LYS A 149 5.04 -1.74 3.92
C LYS A 149 3.74 -0.93 3.78
N ALA A 150 2.96 -1.17 2.73
CA ALA A 150 1.67 -0.53 2.52
C ALA A 150 0.63 -0.95 3.58
N LEU A 151 0.62 -2.23 3.98
CA LEU A 151 -0.21 -2.68 5.09
C LEU A 151 0.22 -2.04 6.42
N ASP A 152 1.53 -1.96 6.67
CA ASP A 152 2.05 -1.33 7.89
C ASP A 152 1.71 0.17 7.91
N LYS A 153 1.85 0.89 6.78
CA LYS A 153 1.39 2.28 6.62
C LYS A 153 -0.08 2.43 7.04
N SER A 154 -0.95 1.57 6.52
CA SER A 154 -2.39 1.58 6.89
C SER A 154 -2.61 1.33 8.38
N LYS A 155 -1.91 0.35 9.00
CA LYS A 155 -2.03 0.08 10.44
C LYS A 155 -1.60 1.26 11.30
N TYR A 156 -0.50 1.92 10.93
CA TYR A 156 -0.02 3.11 11.66
C TYR A 156 -1.01 4.26 11.54
N ARG A 157 -1.61 4.45 10.36
CA ARG A 157 -2.62 5.49 10.10
C ARG A 157 -3.91 5.26 10.89
N ASP A 158 -4.41 4.03 10.91
CA ASP A 158 -5.58 3.66 11.71
C ASP A 158 -5.30 3.85 13.22
N SER A 159 -4.10 3.46 13.67
CA SER A 159 -3.67 3.66 15.05
C SER A 159 -3.54 5.14 15.40
N LEU A 160 -3.04 5.97 14.47
CA LEU A 160 -2.91 7.41 14.65
C LEU A 160 -4.29 8.05 14.79
N ARG A 161 -5.22 7.73 13.87
CA ARG A 161 -6.61 8.19 13.93
C ARG A 161 -7.29 7.83 15.26
N ALA A 162 -7.00 6.65 15.81
CA ALA A 162 -7.52 6.25 17.13
C ALA A 162 -6.94 7.11 18.27
N VAL A 163 -5.63 7.38 18.24
CA VAL A 163 -4.95 8.21 19.25
C VAL A 163 -5.39 9.67 19.17
N GLU A 164 -5.53 10.23 17.96
CA GLU A 164 -6.03 11.59 17.71
C GLU A 164 -7.45 11.79 18.22
N ARG A 165 -8.30 10.76 18.20
CA ARG A 165 -9.64 10.80 18.83
C ARG A 165 -9.59 10.69 20.35
N TYR A 166 -8.56 10.03 20.89
CA TYR A 166 -8.44 9.75 22.31
C TYR A 166 -7.86 10.94 23.10
N ILE A 167 -6.88 11.66 22.54
CA ILE A 167 -6.24 12.80 23.22
C ILE A 167 -7.25 13.90 23.61
N PRO A 168 -8.12 14.39 22.72
CA PRO A 168 -9.11 15.42 23.07
C PRO A 168 -10.10 14.96 24.14
N ARG A 169 -10.47 13.68 24.15
CA ARG A 169 -11.34 13.11 25.19
C ARG A 169 -10.66 13.19 26.56
N LEU A 170 -9.39 12.80 26.65
CA LEU A 170 -8.62 12.92 27.90
C LEU A 170 -8.45 14.38 28.34
N GLU A 171 -8.27 15.31 27.40
CA GLU A 171 -8.15 16.74 27.70
C GLU A 171 -9.46 17.31 28.28
N GLN A 172 -10.61 16.95 27.70
CA GLN A 172 -11.93 17.30 28.22
C GLN A 172 -12.18 16.72 29.62
N ASP A 173 -11.85 15.44 29.84
CA ASP A 173 -12.00 14.80 31.15
C ASP A 173 -11.13 15.50 32.21
N LEU A 174 -9.92 15.92 31.83
CA LEU A 174 -9.01 16.66 32.70
C LEU A 174 -9.60 18.03 33.07
N GLU A 175 -10.14 18.76 32.10
CA GLU A 175 -10.80 20.05 32.33
C GLU A 175 -12.01 19.92 33.27
N LEU A 176 -12.84 18.90 33.05
CA LEU A 176 -13.98 18.61 33.93
C LEU A 176 -13.56 18.30 35.37
N LEU A 177 -12.51 17.51 35.57
CA LEU A 177 -11.98 17.22 36.91
C LEU A 177 -11.49 18.49 37.62
N ARG A 178 -10.80 19.37 36.89
CA ARG A 178 -10.33 20.65 37.46
C ARG A 178 -11.49 21.55 37.89
N LEU A 179 -12.52 21.67 37.04
CA LEU A 179 -13.72 22.43 37.37
C LEU A 179 -14.47 21.85 38.59
N GLN A 180 -14.49 20.51 38.75
CA GLN A 180 -15.06 19.88 39.94
C GLN A 180 -14.27 20.24 41.20
N ALA A 181 -12.93 20.20 41.14
CA ALA A 181 -12.08 20.58 42.26
C ALA A 181 -12.26 22.06 42.66
N GLU A 182 -12.38 22.97 41.69
CA GLU A 182 -12.64 24.40 41.94
C GLU A 182 -13.99 24.62 42.63
N ASN A 183 -15.05 23.95 42.16
CA ASN A 183 -16.39 24.03 42.77
C ASN A 183 -16.43 23.44 44.20
N GLU A 184 -15.61 22.44 44.51
CA GLU A 184 -15.50 21.89 45.88
C GLU A 184 -14.74 22.82 46.83
N THR A 185 -13.78 23.62 46.33
CA THR A 185 -13.03 24.58 47.15
C THR A 185 -13.80 25.85 47.50
N ASP A 186 -14.82 26.21 46.73
CA ASP A 186 -15.65 27.41 46.94
C ASP A 186 -16.87 27.20 47.85
N ALA A 187 -17.00 26.05 48.54
CA ALA A 187 -18.04 25.86 49.55
C ALA A 187 -17.66 26.57 50.87
N PRO A 188 -18.34 27.67 51.27
CA PRO A 188 -18.01 28.35 52.51
C PRO A 188 -18.44 27.48 53.71
N ASN A 189 -17.48 27.19 54.56
CA ASN A 189 -17.64 26.70 55.93
C ASN A 189 -18.72 27.52 56.67
N LYS A 190 -19.97 27.04 56.72
CA LYS A 190 -20.98 27.52 57.67
C LYS A 190 -21.04 26.60 58.86
N ASN A 191 -20.04 26.72 59.73
CA ASN A 191 -20.19 26.38 61.13
C ASN A 191 -20.76 27.59 61.85
N GLN A 192 -22.09 27.64 62.00
CA GLN A 192 -22.74 28.37 63.09
C GLN A 192 -23.93 27.55 63.58
N GLU A 193 -23.71 26.98 64.75
CA GLU A 193 -24.66 26.31 65.60
C GLU A 193 -25.66 27.33 66.16
N VAL A 194 -26.92 27.32 65.70
CA VAL A 194 -28.06 27.81 66.51
C VAL A 194 -29.35 27.07 66.13
N GLY A 195 -29.91 26.36 67.12
CA GLY A 195 -31.35 26.22 67.41
C GLY A 195 -32.37 25.90 66.31
N LEU A 196 -32.69 24.61 66.19
CA LEU A 196 -34.02 24.01 65.99
C LEU A 196 -35.14 24.85 65.32
N GLU A 197 -35.54 24.48 64.10
CA GLU A 197 -36.93 24.11 63.78
C GLU A 197 -36.98 23.20 62.53
N LYS A 198 -37.83 22.17 62.60
CA LYS A 198 -37.98 21.11 61.60
C LYS A 198 -38.77 21.63 60.39
N PHE A 199 -38.19 21.61 59.19
CA PHE A 199 -38.95 21.57 57.93
C PHE A 199 -38.29 20.66 56.90
N HIS A 200 -39.12 19.87 56.21
CA HIS A 200 -38.77 18.79 55.28
C HIS A 200 -38.00 19.26 54.04
N PRO A 201 -37.18 18.39 53.40
CA PRO A 201 -36.35 18.75 52.26
C PRO A 201 -37.00 18.33 50.94
N GLU A 202 -37.38 19.28 50.08
CA GLU A 202 -37.63 18.98 48.67
C GLU A 202 -37.06 20.10 47.77
N HIS A 203 -36.47 19.66 46.66
CA HIS A 203 -35.84 20.42 45.56
C HIS A 203 -34.34 20.73 45.70
N ARG A 204 -33.53 19.65 45.77
CA ARG A 204 -32.25 19.64 45.02
C ARG A 204 -32.59 19.28 43.57
N SER A 205 -32.19 20.14 42.63
CA SER A 205 -32.49 19.98 41.20
C SER A 205 -32.02 18.63 40.65
N ASP A 206 -32.94 17.86 40.08
CA ASP A 206 -32.72 16.52 39.50
C ASP A 206 -31.62 16.50 38.42
N GLN A 207 -31.29 17.64 37.83
CA GLN A 207 -30.26 17.77 36.79
C GLN A 207 -28.83 17.55 37.31
N GLN A 208 -28.53 17.89 38.56
CA GLN A 208 -27.17 17.72 39.12
C GLN A 208 -26.88 16.27 39.51
N ILE A 209 -27.91 15.53 39.94
CA ILE A 209 -27.81 14.12 40.30
C ILE A 209 -27.66 13.29 39.02
N GLU A 210 -28.42 13.60 37.98
CA GLU A 210 -28.37 12.89 36.70
C GLU A 210 -27.03 13.06 35.97
N ALA A 211 -26.43 14.26 36.01
CA ALA A 211 -25.10 14.51 35.43
C ALA A 211 -23.98 13.74 36.16
N SER A 212 -24.04 13.69 37.49
CA SER A 212 -23.12 12.89 38.33
C SER A 212 -23.27 11.39 38.05
N ASP A 213 -24.50 10.89 37.92
CA ASP A 213 -24.74 9.47 37.69
C ASP A 213 -24.45 9.03 36.25
N LYS A 214 -24.52 9.97 35.29
CA LYS A 214 -24.05 9.75 33.92
C LYS A 214 -22.52 9.68 33.84
N LEU A 215 -21.81 10.52 34.62
CA LEU A 215 -20.35 10.45 34.76
C LEU A 215 -19.90 9.15 35.41
N LYS A 216 -20.57 8.70 36.48
CA LYS A 216 -20.27 7.41 37.13
C LYS A 216 -20.46 6.23 36.18
N ARG A 217 -21.52 6.23 35.35
CA ARG A 217 -21.72 5.19 34.32
C ARG A 217 -20.62 5.17 33.26
N ILE A 218 -20.18 6.33 32.77
CA ILE A 218 -19.09 6.44 31.78
C ILE A 218 -17.74 5.99 32.38
N MET A 219 -17.50 6.22 33.66
CA MET A 219 -16.28 5.75 34.33
C MET A 219 -16.25 4.23 34.47
N VAL A 220 -17.39 3.60 34.75
CA VAL A 220 -17.49 2.13 34.88
C VAL A 220 -17.41 1.45 33.51
N GLU A 221 -18.08 1.97 32.47
CA GLU A 221 -18.00 1.43 31.10
C GLU A 221 -16.59 1.50 30.51
N ASN A 222 -15.78 2.50 30.90
CA ASN A 222 -14.38 2.63 30.48
C ASN A 222 -13.40 1.74 31.28
N GLU A 223 -13.81 1.22 32.45
CA GLU A 223 -13.03 0.22 33.18
C GLU A 223 -13.23 -1.18 32.58
N GLU A 224 -14.42 -1.49 32.06
CA GLU A 224 -14.71 -2.80 31.43
C GLU A 224 -14.14 -2.94 30.00
N GLN A 225 -13.80 -1.84 29.31
CA GLN A 225 -13.13 -1.88 27.98
C GLN A 225 -11.61 -1.67 28.05
N GLY A 226 -11.03 -1.58 29.25
CA GLY A 226 -9.61 -1.28 29.45
C GLY A 226 -8.70 -2.48 29.68
N GLU A 227 -9.26 -3.69 29.84
CA GLU A 227 -8.51 -4.91 30.12
C GLU A 227 -8.51 -5.88 28.94
N GLU A 228 -7.86 -5.49 27.85
CA GLU A 228 -7.39 -6.45 26.85
C GLU A 228 -5.88 -6.31 26.67
N ASN A 229 -5.16 -7.18 27.38
CA ASN A 229 -3.83 -7.73 27.10
C ASN A 229 -2.94 -6.94 26.13
N ASP A 230 -2.10 -6.05 26.68
CA ASP A 230 -0.86 -5.62 26.03
C ASP A 230 0.31 -6.42 26.63
N SER A 231 0.29 -7.75 26.45
CA SER A 231 1.48 -8.59 26.58
C SER A 231 2.11 -8.76 25.19
N MET A 232 2.80 -7.71 24.76
CA MET A 232 3.74 -7.80 23.65
C MET A 232 4.94 -8.65 24.11
N VAL A 233 4.81 -9.97 23.99
CA VAL A 233 5.95 -10.89 24.01
C VAL A 233 6.52 -10.95 22.61
N ASP A 234 7.76 -10.48 22.49
CA ASP A 234 8.67 -10.87 21.42
C ASP A 234 8.76 -12.40 21.39
N THR A 235 8.31 -13.02 20.31
CA THR A 235 8.80 -14.32 19.88
C THR A 235 9.08 -14.27 18.39
N ASP A 236 10.34 -14.02 18.06
CA ASP A 236 10.99 -14.66 16.91
C ASP A 236 10.74 -16.17 17.01
N ILE A 237 9.80 -16.68 16.20
CA ILE A 237 9.73 -18.08 15.81
C ILE A 237 9.28 -18.10 14.34
N CYS A 238 10.21 -18.48 13.47
CA CYS A 238 9.87 -19.04 12.17
C CYS A 238 9.04 -20.29 12.40
N SER A 239 7.76 -20.26 12.01
CA SER A 239 6.99 -21.48 11.81
C SER A 239 6.50 -21.49 10.38
N ASP A 240 7.21 -22.29 9.60
CA ASP A 240 6.84 -22.76 8.29
C ASP A 240 5.55 -23.58 8.40
N SER A 241 4.51 -23.18 7.68
CA SER A 241 3.44 -24.06 7.25
C SER A 241 2.76 -23.40 6.05
N GLU A 242 3.17 -23.86 4.89
CA GLU A 242 2.35 -23.94 3.70
C GLU A 242 1.01 -24.64 4.04
N ASP A 243 0.01 -24.43 3.18
CA ASP A 243 -1.30 -25.10 3.20
C ASP A 243 -2.45 -24.35 3.87
N LEU A 244 -2.94 -23.30 3.18
CA LEU A 244 -4.36 -22.95 3.13
C LEU A 244 -4.67 -22.36 1.74
N SER A 245 -4.60 -23.21 0.72
CA SER A 245 -5.16 -22.92 -0.60
C SER A 245 -6.24 -23.96 -0.90
N ASP A 246 -7.38 -23.88 -0.22
CA ASP A 246 -8.63 -24.51 -0.66
C ASP A 246 -9.82 -23.92 0.09
N ILE A 247 -10.28 -22.74 -0.35
CA ILE A 247 -11.56 -22.16 0.11
C ILE A 247 -12.42 -21.63 -1.04
N PHE A 248 -12.09 -22.00 -2.28
CA PHE A 248 -12.93 -21.78 -3.45
C PHE A 248 -13.23 -23.11 -4.15
N GLU A 249 -13.84 -24.05 -3.42
CA GLU A 249 -14.70 -25.04 -4.05
C GLU A 249 -16.05 -24.37 -4.29
N THR A 250 -16.23 -23.85 -5.50
CA THR A 250 -17.55 -23.48 -6.01
C THR A 250 -18.25 -24.74 -6.50
N ASP A 251 -19.23 -25.20 -5.72
CA ASP A 251 -20.27 -26.13 -6.16
C ASP A 251 -20.91 -25.60 -7.46
N SER A 252 -20.76 -26.36 -8.54
CA SER A 252 -21.45 -26.14 -9.81
C SER A 252 -22.27 -27.39 -10.09
N GLU A 253 -23.58 -27.20 -10.06
CA GLU A 253 -24.61 -28.22 -10.26
C GLU A 253 -24.49 -28.90 -11.64
N GLU A 254 -24.83 -30.19 -11.67
CA GLU A 254 -24.82 -31.07 -12.83
C GLU A 254 -25.82 -30.64 -13.92
N GLU A 255 -25.35 -30.53 -15.16
CA GLU A 255 -26.16 -30.80 -16.35
C GLU A 255 -25.42 -31.77 -17.27
N HIS A 256 -26.09 -32.89 -17.57
CA HIS A 256 -25.65 -33.97 -18.46
C HIS A 256 -25.57 -33.49 -19.92
N GLU A 257 -24.39 -33.58 -20.55
CA GLU A 257 -24.28 -33.79 -22.00
C GLU A 257 -23.09 -34.72 -22.32
N GLU A 258 -23.38 -35.84 -22.99
CA GLU A 258 -22.38 -36.71 -23.62
C GLU A 258 -21.67 -35.97 -24.76
N LYS A 259 -20.36 -35.70 -24.62
CA LYS A 259 -19.48 -35.42 -25.77
C LYS A 259 -18.10 -36.06 -25.57
N ALA A 260 -17.65 -36.70 -26.65
CA ALA A 260 -16.51 -37.60 -26.75
C ALA A 260 -15.18 -36.97 -26.29
N GLU A 261 -14.32 -37.83 -25.75
CA GLU A 261 -12.96 -37.52 -25.32
C GLU A 261 -12.14 -36.91 -26.46
N GLU A 262 -11.84 -35.62 -26.36
CA GLU A 262 -10.93 -34.90 -27.25
C GLU A 262 -9.51 -35.02 -26.68
N PRO A 263 -8.52 -35.58 -27.42
CA PRO A 263 -7.19 -35.77 -26.87
C PRO A 263 -6.47 -34.44 -26.64
N LEU A 264 -5.74 -34.34 -25.53
CA LEU A 264 -4.98 -33.17 -25.12
C LEU A 264 -3.98 -32.73 -26.20
N TYR A 265 -3.89 -31.42 -26.40
CA TYR A 265 -3.11 -30.73 -27.45
C TYR A 265 -1.60 -31.03 -27.48
N LEU A 266 -1.07 -31.77 -26.50
CA LEU A 266 0.32 -32.21 -26.46
C LEU A 266 0.61 -33.47 -27.28
N ASP A 267 -0.39 -34.29 -27.60
CA ASP A 267 -0.20 -35.56 -28.34
C ASP A 267 -0.01 -35.37 -29.87
N VAL A 268 -0.13 -34.14 -30.36
CA VAL A 268 -0.04 -33.82 -31.79
C VAL A 268 1.40 -33.51 -32.24
N PHE A 269 2.33 -33.22 -31.33
CA PHE A 269 3.66 -32.72 -31.70
C PHE A 269 4.77 -33.76 -31.81
N GLU A 270 4.53 -35.03 -31.48
CA GLU A 270 5.57 -36.08 -31.57
C GLU A 270 5.65 -36.81 -32.93
N LYS A 271 4.92 -36.37 -33.96
CA LYS A 271 4.97 -36.99 -35.29
C LYS A 271 5.30 -36.01 -36.41
N PHE A 272 6.52 -35.46 -36.39
CA PHE A 272 7.16 -35.02 -37.62
C PHE A 272 8.00 -36.17 -38.20
N PRO A 273 7.72 -36.66 -39.41
CA PRO A 273 8.59 -37.62 -40.06
C PRO A 273 9.93 -36.94 -40.38
N VAL A 274 11.00 -37.44 -39.76
CA VAL A 274 12.37 -37.10 -40.12
C VAL A 274 12.62 -37.59 -41.55
N GLN A 275 12.68 -36.66 -42.51
CA GLN A 275 13.31 -36.92 -43.80
C GLN A 275 14.81 -36.74 -43.61
N SER A 276 15.51 -37.83 -43.28
CA SER A 276 16.97 -37.88 -43.34
C SER A 276 17.43 -37.98 -44.79
N ASN A 277 17.38 -36.86 -45.51
CA ASN A 277 18.29 -36.67 -46.63
C ASN A 277 19.58 -36.13 -46.02
N GLY A 278 20.61 -36.97 -46.09
CA GLY A 278 21.84 -36.85 -45.32
C GLY A 278 22.59 -35.55 -45.56
N ASP A 279 23.18 -35.06 -44.47
CA ASP A 279 24.48 -34.38 -44.39
C ASP A 279 24.78 -34.15 -42.89
N GLU A 280 24.85 -35.25 -42.11
CA GLU A 280 25.20 -35.19 -40.67
C GLU A 280 26.72 -35.18 -40.41
N GLN A 281 27.55 -35.12 -41.45
CA GLN A 281 29.01 -35.11 -41.30
C GLN A 281 29.62 -33.70 -41.29
N ASP A 282 28.90 -32.66 -41.72
CA ASP A 282 29.48 -31.31 -41.86
C ASP A 282 29.36 -30.45 -40.59
N PHE A 283 28.38 -30.67 -39.72
CA PHE A 283 28.19 -29.78 -38.56
C PHE A 283 29.22 -29.99 -37.45
N GLU A 284 29.61 -31.22 -37.17
CA GLU A 284 30.60 -31.56 -36.14
C GLU A 284 32.02 -31.15 -36.59
N GLU A 285 32.35 -31.33 -37.88
CA GLU A 285 33.60 -30.86 -38.46
C GLU A 285 33.66 -29.33 -38.51
N HIS A 286 32.55 -28.65 -38.85
CA HIS A 286 32.46 -27.20 -38.83
C HIS A 286 32.68 -26.63 -37.42
N LEU A 287 32.09 -27.24 -36.38
CA LEU A 287 32.32 -26.85 -34.99
C LEU A 287 33.77 -27.11 -34.54
N ARG A 288 34.39 -28.20 -34.97
CA ARG A 288 35.82 -28.47 -34.75
C ARG A 288 36.72 -27.45 -35.47
N GLN A 289 36.33 -26.99 -36.65
CA GLN A 289 37.08 -26.02 -37.44
C GLN A 289 37.00 -24.61 -36.84
N ILE A 290 35.84 -24.20 -36.33
CA ILE A 290 35.67 -22.94 -35.58
C ILE A 290 36.54 -22.95 -34.31
N SER A 291 36.57 -24.07 -33.58
CA SER A 291 37.34 -24.19 -32.34
C SER A 291 38.86 -24.20 -32.58
N SER A 292 39.32 -24.71 -33.72
CA SER A 292 40.74 -24.71 -34.10
C SER A 292 41.20 -23.36 -34.68
N ASN A 293 40.34 -22.62 -35.37
CA ASN A 293 40.61 -21.24 -35.80
C ASN A 293 40.76 -20.28 -34.60
N LEU A 294 39.94 -20.43 -33.56
CA LEU A 294 40.03 -19.63 -32.33
C LEU A 294 41.34 -19.86 -31.54
N ARG A 295 41.95 -21.04 -31.69
CA ARG A 295 43.25 -21.36 -31.06
C ARG A 295 44.44 -20.83 -31.85
N LYS A 296 44.29 -20.56 -33.16
CA LYS A 296 45.35 -20.05 -34.03
C LYS A 296 45.57 -18.53 -33.92
N GLU A 297 44.56 -17.78 -33.49
CA GLU A 297 44.65 -16.32 -33.31
C GLU A 297 45.31 -15.88 -31.99
N LYS A 298 45.64 -16.80 -31.09
CA LYS A 298 46.51 -16.50 -29.95
C LYS A 298 47.99 -16.59 -30.34
N SER A 299 48.45 -15.57 -31.07
CA SER A 299 49.87 -15.20 -31.08
C SER A 299 50.05 -13.88 -30.31
N PRO A 300 51.17 -13.69 -29.59
CA PRO A 300 51.31 -12.56 -28.69
C PRO A 300 51.80 -11.33 -29.45
N GLY A 301 51.06 -10.23 -29.33
CA GLY A 301 51.56 -8.89 -29.58
C GLY A 301 51.42 -8.41 -31.01
N LYS A 302 50.40 -7.58 -31.24
CA LYS A 302 50.55 -6.24 -31.83
C LYS A 302 49.22 -5.51 -31.78
N ASP A 303 49.30 -4.21 -31.53
CA ASP A 303 48.21 -3.26 -31.66
C ASP A 303 47.69 -3.33 -33.10
N VAL A 304 46.41 -3.70 -33.26
CA VAL A 304 45.74 -3.71 -34.56
C VAL A 304 44.49 -2.85 -34.41
N ASP A 305 44.56 -1.65 -34.97
CA ASP A 305 43.40 -0.82 -35.25
C ASP A 305 42.52 -1.54 -36.29
N THR A 306 41.37 -2.07 -35.85
CA THR A 306 40.35 -2.62 -36.73
C THR A 306 39.27 -1.56 -37.03
N PRO A 307 38.99 -1.24 -38.31
CA PRO A 307 38.12 -0.12 -38.69
C PRO A 307 36.64 -0.54 -38.70
N GLY A 308 36.08 -0.84 -37.53
CA GLY A 308 34.66 -1.23 -37.43
C GLY A 308 34.10 -1.39 -36.03
N LEU A 309 34.79 -0.91 -34.98
CA LEU A 309 34.28 -0.99 -33.60
C LEU A 309 33.78 0.39 -33.16
N ASP A 310 32.55 0.44 -32.68
CA ASP A 310 31.93 1.64 -32.14
C ASP A 310 32.63 2.06 -30.83
N GLU A 311 32.49 3.32 -30.44
CA GLU A 311 33.21 3.90 -29.30
C GLU A 311 32.92 3.17 -27.99
N VAL A 312 31.71 2.60 -27.87
CA VAL A 312 31.28 1.75 -26.75
C VAL A 312 32.05 0.43 -26.71
N ASP A 313 32.26 -0.22 -27.86
CA ASP A 313 32.99 -1.49 -27.94
C ASP A 313 34.46 -1.32 -27.55
N LYS A 314 35.06 -0.18 -27.90
CA LYS A 314 36.42 0.19 -27.48
C LYS A 314 36.52 0.34 -25.96
N ILE A 315 35.54 1.00 -25.33
CA ILE A 315 35.50 1.20 -23.88
C ILE A 315 35.36 -0.15 -23.15
N ILE A 316 34.52 -1.05 -23.65
CA ILE A 316 34.31 -2.38 -23.06
C ILE A 316 35.59 -3.23 -23.13
N LEU A 317 36.28 -3.22 -24.28
CA LEU A 317 37.55 -3.93 -24.44
C LEU A 317 38.66 -3.36 -23.54
N GLN A 318 38.70 -2.03 -23.39
CA GLN A 318 39.66 -1.35 -22.51
C GLN A 318 39.41 -1.68 -21.03
N ALA A 319 38.14 -1.71 -20.60
CA ALA A 319 37.76 -2.11 -19.25
C ALA A 319 38.11 -3.58 -18.95
N ALA A 320 37.88 -4.49 -19.90
CA ALA A 320 38.23 -5.90 -19.77
C ALA A 320 39.75 -6.13 -19.66
N SER A 321 40.55 -5.34 -20.37
CA SER A 321 42.02 -5.36 -20.29
C SER A 321 42.52 -4.91 -18.91
N LEU A 322 41.94 -3.84 -18.35
CA LEU A 322 42.29 -3.34 -17.01
C LEU A 322 41.94 -4.34 -15.90
N LEU A 323 40.83 -5.06 -16.03
CA LEU A 323 40.46 -6.13 -15.09
C LEU A 323 41.44 -7.31 -15.12
N LYS A 324 42.01 -7.64 -16.28
CA LYS A 324 43.05 -8.68 -16.40
C LYS A 324 44.40 -8.25 -15.81
N LYS A 325 44.76 -6.96 -15.89
CA LYS A 325 45.99 -6.43 -15.26
C LYS A 325 45.91 -6.39 -13.73
N ARG A 326 44.71 -6.30 -13.14
CA ARG A 326 44.51 -6.27 -11.69
C ARG A 326 44.58 -7.66 -11.02
N LYS A 327 44.63 -8.73 -11.81
CA LYS A 327 44.62 -10.13 -11.34
C LYS A 327 45.99 -10.82 -11.45
N ARG A 328 47.07 -10.07 -11.64
CA ARG A 328 48.45 -10.57 -11.62
C ARG A 328 49.26 -9.89 -10.53
#